data_AF-W1YS05-F1
#
_entry.id   AF-W1YS05-F1
#
_cell.length_a   1.000
_cell.length_b   1.000
_cell.length_c   1.000
_cell.angle_alpha   90.00
_cell.angle_beta   90.00
_cell.angle_gamma   90.00
#
_symmetry.space_group_name_H-M   'P 1'
#
loop_
_entity.id
_entity.type
_entity.pdbx_description
1 polymer ?
#
loop_
_entity_poly.entity_id
_entity_poly.type
_entity_poly.pdbx_seq_one_letter_code
_entity_poly.pdbx_strand_id
1 'polypeptide(L)'
;VALEVDHEVLVWEQPCPELAGLIEQGHLDDHFVRDVCTEYLEPLLSREIEVVVLGCTHFPFVQPLLEELTSGRIQFIDPAFETSELVRRRLEGKDLFNPQKTAGT
;
A
#
# COMPACT_ATOMS: atom_id res chain seq x y z
N VAL A 1 -5.57 -12.63 17.65
CA VAL A 1 -4.26 -13.28 17.56
C VAL A 1 -3.27 -12.19 17.22
N ALA A 2 -2.72 -11.55 18.25
CA ALA A 2 -1.58 -10.68 18.07
C ALA A 2 -0.40 -11.61 17.75
N LEU A 3 0.07 -11.58 16.51
CA LEU A 3 1.29 -12.25 16.13
C LEU A 3 2.43 -11.49 16.80
N GLU A 4 3.34 -12.21 17.46
CA GLU A 4 4.53 -11.65 18.08
C GLU A 4 5.24 -10.74 17.06
N VAL A 5 5.15 -9.44 17.31
CA VAL A 5 5.91 -8.42 16.58
C VAL A 5 7.25 -8.36 17.27
N ASP A 6 8.31 -8.53 16.49
CA ASP A 6 9.67 -8.31 16.93
C ASP A 6 9.76 -6.98 17.70
N HIS A 7 10.29 -7.02 18.94
CA HIS A 7 10.23 -5.89 19.86
C HIS A 7 11.12 -4.70 19.44
N GLU A 8 11.87 -4.82 18.34
CA GLU A 8 12.75 -3.78 17.79
C GLU A 8 12.18 -3.05 16.55
N VAL A 9 10.92 -3.30 16.15
CA VAL A 9 10.30 -2.54 15.05
C VAL A 9 9.56 -1.32 15.58
N LEU A 10 9.98 -0.14 15.12
CA LEU A 10 9.27 1.11 15.37
C LEU A 10 8.27 1.37 14.24
N VAL A 11 7.05 1.73 14.62
CA VAL A 11 5.94 1.97 13.68
C VAL A 11 5.51 3.42 13.79
N TRP A 12 5.35 4.07 12.64
CA TRP A 12 4.81 5.43 12.54
C TRP A 12 3.61 5.45 11.62
N GLU A 13 2.62 6.24 12.01
CA GLU A 13 1.41 6.46 11.22
C GLU A 13 1.48 7.84 10.58
N GLN A 14 1.26 7.90 9.28
CA GLN A 14 1.11 9.13 8.51
C GLN A 14 -0.30 9.18 7.94
N PRO A 15 -1.20 10.04 8.47
CA PRO A 15 -2.52 10.21 7.90
C PRO A 15 -2.42 10.94 6.54
N CYS A 16 -3.16 10.45 5.55
CA CYS A 16 -3.22 11.01 4.19
C CYS A 16 -4.70 11.25 3.78
N PRO A 17 -5.44 12.13 4.49
CA PRO A 17 -6.90 12.24 4.36
C PRO A 17 -7.39 12.63 2.95
N GLU A 18 -6.61 13.39 2.19
CA GLU A 18 -7.02 13.90 0.88
C GLU A 18 -6.69 12.95 -0.27
N LEU A 19 -5.71 12.06 -0.07
CA LEU A 19 -5.09 11.29 -1.15
C LEU A 19 -6.08 10.35 -1.83
N ALA A 20 -6.94 9.66 -1.08
CA ALA A 20 -7.95 8.77 -1.67
C ALA A 20 -8.92 9.54 -2.58
N GLY A 21 -9.39 10.71 -2.14
CA GLY A 21 -10.30 11.54 -2.91
C GLY A 21 -9.68 12.07 -4.20
N LEU A 22 -8.39 12.43 -4.19
CA LEU A 22 -7.66 12.83 -5.39
C LEU A 22 -7.55 11.68 -6.40
N ILE A 23 -7.23 10.48 -5.92
CA ILE A 23 -7.12 9.28 -6.75
C ILE A 23 -8.46 8.93 -7.40
N GLU A 24 -9.55 8.99 -6.65
CA GLU A 24 -10.92 8.75 -7.16
C GLU A 24 -11.33 9.77 -8.25
N GLN A 25 -10.78 10.99 -8.20
CA GLN A 25 -10.97 12.02 -9.22
C GLN A 25 -10.07 11.85 -10.45
N GLY A 26 -9.16 10.87 -10.43
CA GLY A 26 -8.23 10.59 -11.52
C GLY A 26 -6.91 11.37 -11.46
N HIS A 27 -6.64 12.07 -10.36
CA HIS A 27 -5.35 12.72 -10.12
C HIS A 27 -4.31 11.66 -9.70
N LEU A 28 -3.58 11.12 -10.68
CA LEU A 28 -2.58 10.05 -10.46
C LEU A 28 -1.14 10.55 -10.58
N ASP A 29 -0.91 11.55 -11.43
CA ASP A 29 0.41 12.12 -11.68
C ASP A 29 0.29 13.55 -12.24
N ASP A 30 -0.30 14.44 -11.44
CA ASP A 30 -0.34 15.86 -11.73
C ASP A 30 0.11 16.69 -10.54
N HIS A 31 0.19 18.00 -10.74
CA HIS A 31 0.66 18.93 -9.71
C HIS A 31 -0.13 18.85 -8.39
N PHE A 32 -1.45 18.62 -8.42
CA PHE A 32 -2.25 18.56 -7.19
C PHE A 32 -1.86 17.36 -6.34
N VAL A 33 -1.83 16.16 -6.93
CA VAL A 33 -1.46 14.95 -6.20
C VAL A 33 0.03 14.93 -5.84
N ARG A 34 0.90 15.54 -6.66
CA ARG A 34 2.34 15.70 -6.36
C ARG A 34 2.57 16.55 -5.12
N ASP A 35 1.91 17.69 -5.01
CA ASP A 35 2.07 18.59 -3.86
C ASP A 35 1.60 17.90 -2.57
N VAL A 36 0.43 17.27 -2.60
CA VAL A 36 -0.13 16.52 -1.46
C VAL A 36 0.75 15.33 -1.06
N CYS A 37 1.22 14.53 -2.03
CA CYS A 37 2.14 13.43 -1.74
C CYS A 37 3.47 13.92 -1.16
N THR A 38 3.99 15.05 -1.63
CA THR A 38 5.24 15.63 -1.11
C THR A 38 5.10 16.03 0.36
N GLU A 39 3.98 16.67 0.73
CA GLU A 39 3.69 17.04 2.12
C GLU A 39 3.63 15.81 3.04
N TYR A 40 2.98 14.72 2.59
CA TYR A 40 2.90 13.48 3.38
C TYR A 40 4.23 12.71 3.45
N LEU A 41 5.10 12.83 2.44
CA LEU A 41 6.40 12.16 2.39
C LEU A 41 7.49 12.87 3.20
N GLU A 42 7.43 14.20 3.34
CA GLU A 42 8.41 14.99 4.12
C GLU A 42 8.63 14.46 5.56
N PRO A 43 7.58 14.21 6.38
CA PRO A 43 7.77 13.68 7.72
C PRO A 43 8.33 12.25 7.74
N LEU A 44 8.13 11.46 6.67
CA LEU A 44 8.65 10.11 6.54
C LEU A 44 10.16 10.14 6.21
N LEU A 45 10.53 10.99 5.23
CA LEU A 45 11.91 11.17 4.80
C LEU A 45 12.80 11.79 5.88
N SER A 46 12.27 12.77 6.63
CA SER A 46 13.00 13.38 7.76
C SER A 46 13.26 12.43 8.92
N ARG A 47 12.49 11.34 9.02
CA ARG A 47 12.66 10.26 10.00
C ARG A 47 13.48 9.08 9.48
N GLU A 48 13.99 9.17 8.26
CA GLU A 48 14.75 8.09 7.63
C GLU A 48 13.93 6.79 7.55
N ILE A 49 12.60 6.88 7.36
CA ILE A 49 11.76 5.69 7.15
C ILE A 49 12.16 5.04 5.82
N GLU A 50 12.43 3.74 5.86
CA GLU A 50 12.89 2.96 4.71
C GLU A 50 11.77 2.13 4.07
N VAL A 51 10.70 1.85 4.82
CA VAL A 51 9.59 0.97 4.40
C VAL A 51 8.25 1.61 4.73
N VAL A 52 7.35 1.67 3.75
CA VAL A 52 6.00 2.19 3.91
C VAL A 52 4.98 1.17 3.42
N VAL A 53 4.01 0.84 4.29
CA VAL A 53 2.83 0.06 3.91
C VAL A 53 1.79 0.99 3.31
N LEU A 54 1.30 0.68 2.13
CA LEU A 54 0.20 1.40 1.47
C LEU A 54 -1.12 1.05 2.18
N GLY A 55 -1.39 1.72 3.30
CA GLY A 55 -2.50 1.40 4.22
C GLY A 55 -3.92 1.70 3.72
N CYS A 56 -4.09 2.14 2.46
CA CYS A 56 -5.38 2.38 1.84
C CYS A 56 -5.42 1.72 0.47
N THR A 57 -6.57 1.14 0.11
CA THR A 57 -6.79 0.45 -1.17
C THR A 57 -6.56 1.32 -2.40
N HIS A 58 -6.58 2.65 -2.25
CA HIS A 58 -6.35 3.60 -3.33
C HIS A 58 -4.87 3.88 -3.59
N PHE A 59 -4.01 3.78 -2.57
CA PHE A 59 -2.63 4.26 -2.69
C PHE A 59 -1.76 3.51 -3.72
N PRO A 60 -2.00 2.21 -4.05
CA PRO A 60 -1.27 1.55 -5.13
C PRO A 60 -1.36 2.28 -6.49
N PHE A 61 -2.43 3.04 -6.75
CA PHE A 61 -2.58 3.78 -8.02
C PHE A 61 -1.59 4.95 -8.19
N VAL A 62 -1.02 5.45 -7.09
CA VAL A 62 -0.01 6.53 -7.10
C VAL A 62 1.37 6.04 -6.68
N GLN A 63 1.56 4.73 -6.48
CA GLN A 63 2.85 4.17 -6.08
C GLN A 63 4.01 4.59 -7.01
N PRO A 64 3.87 4.60 -8.36
CA PRO A 64 4.95 5.08 -9.24
C PRO A 64 5.37 6.52 -8.94
N LEU A 65 4.41 7.39 -8.61
CA LEU A 65 4.67 8.77 -8.23
C LEU A 65 5.40 8.84 -6.88
N LEU A 66 4.97 8.05 -5.89
CA LEU A 66 5.63 8.00 -4.57
C LEU A 66 7.08 7.52 -4.68
N GLU A 67 7.35 6.53 -5.53
CA GLU A 67 8.71 6.03 -5.82
C GLU A 67 9.58 7.12 -6.46
N GLU A 68 9.02 7.89 -7.40
CA GLU A 68 9.70 9.03 -8.01
C GLU A 68 10.05 10.11 -6.97
N LEU A 69 9.07 10.56 -6.18
CA LEU A 69 9.24 11.62 -5.18
C LEU A 69 10.23 11.24 -4.08
N THR A 70 10.32 9.95 -3.74
CA THR A 70 11.29 9.45 -2.76
C THR A 70 12.64 9.13 -3.38
N SER A 71 12.76 9.14 -4.71
CA SER A 71 13.94 8.71 -5.46
C SER A 71 14.39 7.29 -5.08
N GLY A 72 13.41 6.40 -4.85
CA GLY A 72 13.65 5.01 -4.45
C GLY A 72 14.22 4.81 -3.05
N ARG A 73 14.24 5.84 -2.19
CA ARG A 73 14.69 5.71 -0.79
C ARG A 73 13.73 4.92 0.10
N ILE A 74 12.47 4.84 -0.30
CA ILE A 74 11.42 4.13 0.42
C ILE A 74 10.97 2.92 -0.40
N GLN A 75 10.93 1.76 0.24
CA GLN A 75 10.26 0.58 -0.27
C GLN A 75 8.77 0.65 0.08
N PHE A 76 7.91 0.67 -0.93
CA PHE A 76 6.46 0.63 -0.75
C PHE A 76 5.93 -0.82 -0.79
N ILE A 77 5.04 -1.14 0.15
CA ILE A 77 4.41 -2.46 0.26
C ILE A 77 2.91 -2.31 0.01
N ASP A 78 2.40 -2.96 -1.05
CA ASP A 78 0.97 -3.13 -1.28
C ASP A 78 0.43 -4.37 -0.54
N PRO A 79 -0.40 -4.21 0.51
CA PRO A 79 -0.96 -5.34 1.25
C PRO A 79 -2.00 -6.14 0.46
N ALA A 80 -2.51 -5.65 -0.68
CA ALA A 80 -3.50 -6.37 -1.48
C ALA A 80 -2.95 -7.69 -2.03
N PHE A 81 -1.69 -7.68 -2.50
CA PHE A 81 -1.02 -8.89 -2.97
C PHE A 81 -0.89 -9.94 -1.86
N GLU A 82 -0.36 -9.54 -0.70
CA GLU A 82 -0.19 -10.44 0.46
C GLU A 82 -1.53 -10.97 0.97
N THR A 83 -2.57 -10.13 0.93
CA THR A 83 -3.94 -10.52 1.26
C THR A 83 -4.46 -11.58 0.29
N SER A 84 -4.23 -11.41 -1.02
CA SER A 84 -4.65 -12.37 -2.04
C SER A 84 -3.99 -13.73 -1.86
N GLU A 85 -2.68 -13.76 -1.56
CA GLU A 85 -1.93 -14.99 -1.31
C GLU A 85 -2.38 -15.69 -0.02
N LEU A 86 -2.70 -14.93 1.02
CA LEU A 86 -3.28 -15.47 2.25
C LEU A 86 -4.65 -16.12 1.99
N VAL A 87 -5.51 -15.47 1.19
CA VAL A 87 -6.81 -16.03 0.80
C VAL A 87 -6.61 -17.32 0.01
N ARG A 88 -5.71 -17.33 -0.98
CA ARG A 88 -5.36 -18.53 -1.76
C ARG A 88 -4.99 -19.71 -0.86
N ARG A 89 -4.03 -19.52 0.06
CA ARG A 89 -3.58 -20.56 1.00
C ARG A 89 -4.71 -21.05 1.91
N ARG A 90 -5.59 -20.15 2.35
CA ARG A 90 -6.75 -20.50 3.19
C ARG A 90 -7.80 -21.33 2.45
N LEU A 91 -8.04 -21.04 1.18
CA LEU A 91 -8.94 -21.83 0.33
C LEU A 91 -8.35 -23.22 0.07
N GLU A 92 -7.05 -23.29 -0.22
CA GLU A 92 -6.32 -24.54 -0.43
C GLU A 92 -6.40 -25.47 0.78
N GLY A 93 -6.08 -24.96 1.98
CA GLY A 93 -6.10 -25.75 3.21
C GLY A 93 -7.50 -26.19 3.66
N LYS A 94 -8.56 -25.68 3.03
CA LYS A 94 -9.96 -26.05 3.30
C LYS A 94 -10.63 -26.78 2.15
N ASP A 95 -9.90 -27.05 1.05
CA ASP A 95 -10.45 -27.62 -0.18
C ASP A 95 -11.66 -26.82 -0.74
N LEU A 96 -11.54 -25.48 -0.73
CA LEU A 96 -12.61 -24.55 -1.13
C LEU A 96 -12.33 -23.84 -2.47
N PHE A 97 -11.35 -24.28 -3.24
CA PHE A 97 -11.16 -23.74 -4.58
C PHE A 97 -12.33 -24.06 -5.48
N ASN A 98 -12.70 -23.12 -6.35
CA ASN A 98 -13.66 -23.42 -7.41
C ASN A 98 -13.07 -24.52 -8.32
N PRO A 99 -13.73 -25.69 -8.46
CA PRO A 99 -13.22 -26.78 -9.30
C PRO A 99 -13.38 -26.50 -10.80
N GLN A 100 -14.16 -25.48 -11.17
CA GLN A 100 -14.38 -25.13 -12.56
C GLN A 100 -13.10 -24.58 -13.19
N LYS A 101 -12.76 -25.09 -14.37
CA LYS A 101 -11.61 -24.61 -15.17
C LYS A 101 -11.98 -23.47 -16.14
N THR A 102 -13.26 -23.12 -16.19
CA THR A 102 -13.78 -22.02 -17.00
C THR A 102 -13.75 -20.74 -16.19
N ALA A 103 -13.46 -19.61 -16.84
CA ALA A 103 -13.56 -18.31 -16.20
C ALA A 103 -14.99 -18.07 -15.67
N GLY A 104 -15.10 -17.47 -14.49
CA GLY A 104 -16.36 -16.98 -13.96
C GLY A 104 -16.90 -15.81 -14.78
N THR A 105 -18.20 -15.58 -14.70
CA THR A 105 -18.89 -14.40 -15.27
C THR A 105 -18.64 -13.16 -14.43
#